data_AF-A0A7D9IGY3-F1
#
_entry.id   AF-A0A7D9IGY3-F1
#
_cell.length_a   1.000
_cell.length_b   1.000
_cell.length_c   1.000
_cell.angle_alpha   90.00
_cell.angle_beta   90.00
_cell.angle_gamma   90.00
#
_symmetry.space_group_name_H-M   'P 1'
#
loop_
_entity.id
_entity.type
_entity.pdbx_description
1 polymer ?
#
loop_
_entity_poly.entity_id
_entity_poly.type
_entity_poly.pdbx_seq_one_letter_code
_entity_poly.pdbx_strand_id
1 'polypeptide(L)'
;MASGSIQWAPPKPLHLEGNVSENFRKFEEHWTLFEKTEPKGKSEEEKCSYFLLCIGEKAREVHKTLAFSTPETSTNTEGATVWKRTTQELKTAFKAYCNPRKNLTFERHKLNTRNQDENETIDQYVTALRTLAATCEFESLHDGLIRDRIVCGIKAQTLKERMLRENDLTLQKAIDICPAAETSRDQLKSLCGANPDGSNPHDEKQLKDLELFMEDKKGGNGLLLAWAIVYFDLWEQVFEDANEVVEKVLKGLLQNLKLQPRWMKGVSSMIIALTMLRLSCGKTPGICDYVLFTCQEITESEIAGPSAMQKLEKNIVKKIRKQSDPILTWLHPSVTVHDVAGNKVPGIAIITSVVDAFPDVSNSEFKEEQRKQTQNPVSIGVYFNANGDGTLDDMVKRRGTCQRRAYRIPSSALSSYTRHVIEFACKIRDDQPEENEGGNEDTGMLNLLQEDIEALEDVENMLRVQMEAWASNRDTDGELAEDNQIAEDINYDYSFTEARF
;
A
#
# COMPACT_ATOMS: atom_id res chain seq x y z
N MET A 1 -16.75 -49.67 39.44
CA MET A 1 -17.14 -48.26 39.29
C MET A 1 -16.11 -47.41 40.00
N ALA A 2 -15.01 -47.04 39.30
CA ALA A 2 -14.07 -46.07 39.83
C ALA A 2 -14.70 -44.69 39.58
N SER A 3 -15.16 -44.02 40.64
CA SER A 3 -15.58 -42.63 40.55
C SER A 3 -14.35 -41.81 40.19
N GLY A 4 -14.24 -41.40 38.92
CA GLY A 4 -13.22 -40.45 38.48
C GLY A 4 -13.45 -39.13 39.17
N SER A 5 -12.81 -38.94 40.33
CA SER A 5 -12.70 -37.65 40.99
C SER A 5 -11.95 -36.71 40.05
N ILE A 6 -12.69 -35.76 39.47
CA ILE A 6 -12.13 -34.64 38.70
C ILE A 6 -11.07 -33.98 39.61
N GLN A 7 -9.79 -34.06 39.24
CA GLN A 7 -8.72 -33.35 39.94
C GLN A 7 -8.91 -31.85 39.70
N TRP A 8 -9.59 -31.18 40.62
CA TRP A 8 -9.70 -29.72 40.62
C TRP A 8 -8.37 -29.13 41.10
N ALA A 9 -7.76 -28.29 40.27
CA ALA A 9 -6.50 -27.65 40.60
C ALA A 9 -6.72 -26.53 41.65
N PRO A 10 -5.81 -26.37 42.63
CA PRO A 10 -5.86 -25.23 43.54
C PRO A 10 -5.73 -23.90 42.75
N PRO A 11 -6.26 -22.79 43.27
CA PRO A 11 -6.10 -21.48 42.66
C PRO A 11 -4.64 -21.15 42.38
N LYS A 12 -4.37 -20.51 41.23
CA LYS A 12 -3.02 -20.00 40.93
C LYS A 12 -2.64 -18.97 42.01
N PRO A 13 -1.39 -18.96 42.51
CA PRO A 13 -0.94 -18.00 43.50
C PRO A 13 -1.19 -16.55 43.10
N LEU A 14 -1.44 -15.68 44.07
CA LEU A 14 -1.67 -14.26 43.82
C LEU A 14 -0.39 -13.58 43.34
N HIS A 15 -0.45 -13.00 42.14
CA HIS A 15 0.62 -12.17 41.61
C HIS A 15 0.46 -10.72 42.11
N LEU A 16 1.46 -10.24 42.87
CA LEU A 16 1.50 -8.88 43.43
C LEU A 16 2.13 -7.83 42.51
N GLU A 17 2.34 -8.17 41.23
CA GLU A 17 2.93 -7.30 40.21
C GLU A 17 1.87 -6.92 39.15
N GLY A 18 1.96 -5.70 38.60
CA GLY A 18 0.98 -5.18 37.64
C GLY A 18 -0.33 -4.74 38.28
N ASN A 19 -1.48 -5.10 37.70
CA ASN A 19 -2.80 -4.76 38.24
C ASN A 19 -3.16 -5.73 39.38
N VAL A 20 -2.64 -5.42 40.57
CA VAL A 20 -2.81 -6.24 41.78
C VAL A 20 -4.29 -6.43 42.14
N SER A 21 -5.13 -5.41 41.91
CA SER A 21 -6.57 -5.49 42.15
C SER A 21 -7.24 -6.54 41.27
N GLU A 22 -6.91 -6.59 39.98
CA GLU A 22 -7.48 -7.55 39.03
C GLU A 22 -6.93 -8.97 39.24
N ASN A 23 -5.64 -9.09 39.57
CA ASN A 23 -5.04 -10.37 39.94
C ASN A 23 -5.73 -10.95 41.18
N PHE A 24 -6.05 -10.11 42.16
CA PHE A 24 -6.80 -10.52 43.34
C PHE A 24 -8.25 -10.89 43.02
N ARG A 25 -8.94 -10.15 42.13
CA ARG A 25 -10.30 -10.50 41.68
C ARG A 25 -10.34 -11.90 41.05
N LYS A 26 -9.43 -12.20 40.13
CA LYS A 26 -9.32 -13.51 39.48
C LYS A 26 -9.02 -14.63 40.49
N PHE A 27 -8.16 -14.36 41.46
CA PHE A 27 -7.90 -15.28 42.56
C PHE A 27 -9.14 -15.50 43.43
N GLU A 28 -9.86 -14.44 43.80
CA GLU A 28 -11.09 -14.51 44.61
C GLU A 28 -12.20 -15.29 43.91
N GLU A 29 -12.39 -15.09 42.60
CA GLU A 29 -13.34 -15.84 41.77
C GLU A 29 -12.99 -17.34 41.76
N HIS A 30 -11.73 -17.69 41.49
CA HIS A 30 -11.28 -19.08 41.46
C HIS A 30 -11.33 -19.71 42.87
N TRP A 31 -10.93 -18.99 43.91
CA TRP A 31 -11.06 -19.45 45.28
C TRP A 31 -12.51 -19.72 45.64
N THR A 32 -13.45 -18.86 45.24
CA THR A 32 -14.89 -19.06 45.55
C THR A 32 -15.45 -20.31 44.86
N LEU A 33 -14.89 -20.71 43.72
CA LEU A 33 -15.20 -22.01 43.09
C LEU A 33 -14.53 -23.17 43.82
N PHE A 34 -13.24 -23.04 44.17
CA PHE A 34 -12.49 -24.04 44.92
C PHE A 34 -13.07 -24.30 46.31
N GLU A 35 -13.55 -23.27 46.99
CA GLU A 35 -14.18 -23.33 48.31
C GLU A 35 -15.45 -24.21 48.30
N LYS A 36 -16.16 -24.24 47.16
CA LYS A 36 -17.36 -25.06 46.96
C LYS A 36 -17.07 -26.52 46.67
N THR A 37 -15.82 -26.89 46.37
CA THR A 37 -15.41 -28.26 46.03
C THR A 37 -14.64 -28.92 47.17
N GLU A 38 -13.40 -28.49 47.43
CA GLU A 38 -12.45 -29.24 48.24
C GLU A 38 -12.59 -29.00 49.76
N PRO A 39 -12.67 -27.75 50.27
CA PRO A 39 -12.91 -27.51 51.69
C PRO A 39 -14.42 -27.48 52.02
N LYS A 40 -15.26 -28.10 51.19
CA LYS A 40 -16.71 -28.16 51.38
C LYS A 40 -17.03 -28.91 52.68
N GLY A 41 -17.59 -28.21 53.65
CA GLY A 41 -17.95 -28.76 54.96
C GLY A 41 -16.82 -28.79 56.00
N LYS A 42 -15.63 -28.25 55.69
CA LYS A 42 -14.53 -28.08 56.65
C LYS A 42 -14.75 -26.90 57.59
N SER A 43 -14.03 -26.88 58.71
CA SER A 43 -14.04 -25.77 59.67
C SER A 43 -13.50 -24.47 59.03
N GLU A 44 -13.88 -23.32 59.59
CA GLU A 44 -13.35 -22.03 59.11
C GLU A 44 -11.83 -21.91 59.29
N GLU A 45 -11.26 -22.59 60.29
CA GLU A 45 -9.81 -22.68 60.53
C GLU A 45 -9.09 -23.37 59.37
N GLU A 46 -9.61 -24.53 58.94
CA GLU A 46 -9.07 -25.26 57.80
C GLU A 46 -9.23 -24.45 56.51
N LYS A 47 -10.39 -23.83 56.27
CA LYS A 47 -10.61 -22.99 55.09
C LYS A 47 -9.66 -21.81 55.03
N CYS A 48 -9.42 -21.12 56.14
CA CYS A 48 -8.45 -20.02 56.20
C CYS A 48 -7.02 -20.52 55.95
N SER A 49 -6.67 -21.70 56.45
CA SER A 49 -5.38 -22.34 56.20
C SER A 49 -5.20 -22.67 54.73
N TYR A 50 -6.21 -23.27 54.08
CA TYR A 50 -6.22 -23.51 52.63
C TYR A 50 -6.10 -22.21 51.84
N PHE A 51 -6.81 -21.14 52.24
CA PHE A 51 -6.74 -19.84 51.58
C PHE A 51 -5.31 -19.28 51.60
N LEU A 52 -4.66 -19.29 52.76
CA LEU A 52 -3.29 -18.79 52.93
C LEU A 52 -2.23 -19.69 52.25
N LEU A 53 -2.51 -20.98 52.08
CA LEU A 53 -1.67 -21.86 51.29
C LEU A 53 -1.79 -21.54 49.80
N CYS A 54 -3.02 -21.39 49.28
CA CYS A 54 -3.30 -21.15 47.88
C CYS A 54 -2.92 -19.74 47.40
N ILE A 55 -3.02 -18.72 48.27
CA ILE A 55 -2.69 -17.34 47.89
C ILE A 55 -1.19 -17.13 47.60
N GLY A 56 -0.33 -18.03 48.09
CA GLY A 56 1.09 -18.05 47.80
C GLY A 56 1.96 -17.28 48.80
N GLU A 57 3.27 -17.55 48.76
CA GLU A 57 4.24 -17.08 49.76
C GLU A 57 4.34 -15.56 49.86
N LYS A 58 4.49 -14.87 48.72
CA LYS A 58 4.57 -13.39 48.69
C LYS A 58 3.33 -12.73 49.29
N ALA A 59 2.14 -13.29 49.05
CA ALA A 59 0.90 -12.76 49.60
C ALA A 59 0.71 -13.09 51.08
N ARG A 60 1.30 -14.19 51.58
CA ARG A 60 1.36 -14.47 53.03
C ARG A 60 2.25 -13.48 53.78
N GLU A 61 3.29 -12.93 53.15
CA GLU A 61 4.06 -11.84 53.76
C GLU A 61 3.20 -10.58 53.92
N VAL A 62 2.40 -10.26 52.90
CA VAL A 62 1.40 -9.18 52.97
C VAL A 62 0.37 -9.44 54.06
N HIS A 63 -0.13 -10.68 54.21
CA HIS A 63 -1.08 -11.02 55.27
C HIS A 63 -0.59 -10.59 56.66
N LYS A 64 0.72 -10.68 56.95
CA LYS A 64 1.32 -10.27 58.22
C LYS A 64 1.22 -8.76 58.48
N THR A 65 1.03 -7.96 57.44
CA THR A 65 0.91 -6.49 57.53
C THR A 65 -0.53 -6.00 57.50
N LEU A 66 -1.51 -6.89 57.23
CA LEU A 66 -2.92 -6.54 57.19
C LEU A 66 -3.48 -6.36 58.60
N ALA A 67 -4.26 -5.29 58.78
CA ALA A 67 -5.02 -5.06 59.99
C ALA A 67 -6.36 -5.80 59.93
N PHE A 68 -6.65 -6.62 60.94
CA PHE A 68 -7.91 -7.34 61.08
C PHE A 68 -8.68 -6.83 62.30
N SER A 69 -9.98 -6.60 62.15
CA SER A 69 -10.85 -6.18 63.26
C SER A 69 -11.09 -7.28 64.28
N THR A 70 -10.94 -8.55 63.86
CA THR A 70 -11.11 -9.73 64.71
C THR A 70 -9.76 -10.43 64.92
N PRO A 71 -9.44 -10.82 66.18
CA PRO A 71 -8.26 -11.63 66.43
C PRO A 71 -8.44 -13.02 65.82
N GLU A 72 -7.33 -13.62 65.37
CA GLU A 72 -7.30 -14.94 64.70
C GLU A 72 -7.97 -16.03 65.53
N THR A 73 -7.68 -15.98 66.82
CA THR A 73 -8.24 -16.85 67.84
C THR A 73 -8.65 -16.02 69.05
N SER A 74 -9.61 -16.52 69.83
CA SER A 74 -9.94 -15.97 71.14
C SER A 74 -10.02 -17.09 72.16
N THR A 75 -9.54 -16.84 73.38
CA THR A 75 -9.74 -17.76 74.50
C THR A 75 -11.17 -17.66 75.01
N ASN A 76 -11.88 -18.79 75.11
CA ASN A 76 -13.17 -18.84 75.79
C ASN A 76 -12.98 -18.76 77.32
N THR A 77 -14.08 -18.65 78.06
CA THR A 77 -14.11 -18.56 79.53
C THR A 77 -13.49 -19.79 80.24
N GLU A 78 -13.25 -20.87 79.51
CA GLU A 78 -12.67 -22.15 79.97
C GLU A 78 -11.17 -22.29 79.61
N GLY A 79 -10.55 -21.28 79.01
CA GLY A 79 -9.13 -21.27 78.65
C GLY A 79 -8.79 -21.97 77.34
N ALA A 80 -9.78 -22.42 76.56
CA ALA A 80 -9.59 -23.03 75.25
C ALA A 80 -9.54 -21.97 74.14
N THR A 81 -8.54 -22.08 73.27
CA THR A 81 -8.34 -21.21 72.10
C THR A 81 -9.32 -21.61 71.00
N VAL A 82 -10.23 -20.70 70.63
CA VAL A 82 -11.23 -20.91 69.57
C VAL A 82 -10.91 -20.03 68.38
N TRP A 83 -10.86 -20.62 67.18
CA TRP A 83 -10.69 -19.91 65.91
C TRP A 83 -11.90 -19.01 65.60
N LYS A 84 -11.64 -17.74 65.24
CA LYS A 84 -12.71 -16.77 64.94
C LYS A 84 -12.63 -16.15 63.56
N ARG A 85 -11.47 -16.17 62.91
CA ARG A 85 -11.29 -15.54 61.61
C ARG A 85 -12.05 -16.29 60.52
N THR A 86 -12.72 -15.57 59.65
CA THR A 86 -13.40 -16.19 58.51
C THR A 86 -12.66 -15.97 57.22
N THR A 87 -12.91 -16.85 56.25
CA THR A 87 -12.38 -16.68 54.89
C THR A 87 -12.89 -15.37 54.26
N GLN A 88 -14.09 -14.91 54.65
CA GLN A 88 -14.66 -13.66 54.19
C GLN A 88 -13.90 -12.41 54.68
N GLU A 89 -13.40 -12.43 55.91
CA GLU A 89 -12.57 -11.35 56.44
C GLU A 89 -11.21 -11.30 55.74
N LEU A 90 -10.61 -12.47 55.46
CA LEU A 90 -9.39 -12.55 54.64
C LEU A 90 -9.61 -11.94 53.25
N LYS A 91 -10.69 -12.35 52.55
CA LYS A 91 -11.06 -11.78 51.24
C LYS A 91 -11.19 -10.26 51.31
N THR A 92 -11.89 -9.76 52.34
CA THR A 92 -12.13 -8.32 52.52
C THR A 92 -10.84 -7.54 52.78
N ALA A 93 -9.96 -8.03 53.65
CA ALA A 93 -8.69 -7.38 53.96
C ALA A 93 -7.75 -7.35 52.76
N PHE A 94 -7.64 -8.47 52.02
CA PHE A 94 -6.84 -8.50 50.80
C PHE A 94 -7.45 -7.63 49.70
N LYS A 95 -8.77 -7.57 49.56
CA LYS A 95 -9.44 -6.65 48.65
C LYS A 95 -9.11 -5.20 48.99
N ALA A 96 -9.18 -4.82 50.26
CA ALA A 96 -8.81 -3.48 50.73
C ALA A 96 -7.32 -3.14 50.52
N TYR A 97 -6.43 -4.12 50.58
CA TYR A 97 -5.01 -3.94 50.28
C TYR A 97 -4.74 -3.80 48.77
N CYS A 98 -5.44 -4.58 47.94
CA CYS A 98 -5.21 -4.64 46.49
C CYS A 98 -5.91 -3.51 45.72
N ASN A 99 -7.05 -3.01 46.21
CA ASN A 99 -7.88 -2.02 45.53
C ASN A 99 -7.23 -0.61 45.40
N PRO A 100 -6.54 -0.03 46.40
CA PRO A 100 -5.87 1.27 46.29
C PRO A 100 -4.75 1.31 45.25
N ARG A 101 -4.27 0.14 44.79
CA ARG A 101 -3.23 0.01 43.76
C ARG A 101 -3.79 -0.26 42.36
N LYS A 102 -5.10 -0.12 42.17
CA LYS A 102 -5.69 -0.06 40.83
C LYS A 102 -5.22 1.22 40.15
N ASN A 103 -4.12 1.12 39.40
CA ASN A 103 -3.61 2.25 38.63
C ASN A 103 -4.51 2.47 37.41
N LEU A 104 -5.60 3.24 37.60
CA LEU A 104 -6.55 3.57 36.54
C LEU A 104 -5.85 4.18 35.32
N THR A 105 -4.84 5.03 35.55
CA THR A 105 -4.04 5.62 34.48
C THR A 105 -3.35 4.56 33.62
N PHE A 106 -2.81 3.52 34.25
CA PHE A 106 -2.15 2.41 33.55
C PHE A 106 -3.13 1.54 32.76
N GLU A 107 -4.31 1.24 33.31
CA GLU A 107 -5.34 0.46 32.60
C GLU A 107 -5.90 1.24 31.40
N ARG A 108 -6.17 2.54 31.59
CA ARG A 108 -6.56 3.45 30.50
C ARG A 108 -5.47 3.58 29.45
N HIS A 109 -4.20 3.61 29.86
CA HIS A 109 -3.08 3.59 28.92
C HIS A 109 -3.07 2.32 28.07
N LYS A 110 -3.19 1.13 28.68
CA LYS A 110 -3.26 -0.15 27.94
C LYS A 110 -4.35 -0.15 26.89
N LEU A 111 -5.56 0.30 27.25
CA LEU A 111 -6.66 0.41 26.31
C LEU A 111 -6.33 1.38 25.18
N ASN A 112 -5.83 2.58 25.51
CA ASN A 112 -5.54 3.61 24.52
C ASN A 112 -4.38 3.27 23.59
N THR A 113 -3.46 2.38 23.98
CA THR A 113 -2.35 1.91 23.14
C THR A 113 -2.64 0.59 22.42
N ARG A 114 -3.80 -0.04 22.64
CA ARG A 114 -4.16 -1.30 21.98
C ARG A 114 -4.59 -1.02 20.53
N ASN A 115 -3.89 -1.65 19.58
CA ASN A 115 -4.22 -1.70 18.15
C ASN A 115 -4.36 -3.15 17.71
N GLN A 116 -5.16 -3.44 16.69
CA GLN A 116 -5.38 -4.80 16.16
C GLN A 116 -4.07 -5.45 15.71
N ASP A 117 -3.82 -6.68 16.16
CA ASP A 117 -2.61 -7.44 15.80
C ASP A 117 -2.71 -8.02 14.38
N GLU A 118 -1.59 -8.49 13.80
CA GLU A 118 -1.55 -8.84 12.37
C GLU A 118 -2.51 -9.97 11.97
N ASN A 119 -2.73 -10.93 12.87
CA ASN A 119 -3.54 -12.14 12.67
C ASN A 119 -4.75 -12.20 13.61
N GLU A 120 -5.13 -11.07 14.22
CA GLU A 120 -6.25 -10.99 15.14
C GLU A 120 -7.54 -10.66 14.39
N THR A 121 -8.59 -11.47 14.57
CA THR A 121 -9.90 -11.20 13.96
C THR A 121 -10.53 -9.97 14.59
N ILE A 122 -11.51 -9.36 13.90
CA ILE A 122 -12.14 -8.15 14.44
C ILE A 122 -12.90 -8.48 15.73
N ASP A 123 -13.56 -9.63 15.80
CA ASP A 123 -14.23 -10.10 17.03
C ASP A 123 -13.26 -10.31 18.20
N GLN A 124 -12.08 -10.88 17.95
CA GLN A 124 -11.05 -11.04 18.97
C GLN A 124 -10.56 -9.67 19.48
N TYR A 125 -10.33 -8.74 18.56
CA TYR A 125 -9.92 -7.38 18.89
C TYR A 125 -10.96 -6.64 19.71
N VAL A 126 -12.24 -6.67 19.30
CA VAL A 126 -13.35 -6.06 20.03
C VAL A 126 -13.50 -6.70 21.42
N THR A 127 -13.35 -8.02 21.53
CA THR A 127 -13.38 -8.74 22.80
C THR A 127 -12.23 -8.32 23.73
N ALA A 128 -11.03 -8.15 23.19
CA ALA A 128 -9.87 -7.66 23.94
C ALA A 128 -10.09 -6.21 24.44
N LEU A 129 -10.63 -5.33 23.59
CA LEU A 129 -10.97 -3.96 23.98
C LEU A 129 -12.04 -3.90 25.07
N ARG A 130 -13.10 -4.71 24.97
CA ARG A 130 -14.13 -4.84 26.02
C ARG A 130 -13.53 -5.33 27.34
N THR A 131 -12.61 -6.29 27.28
CA THR A 131 -11.93 -6.83 28.46
C THR A 131 -11.07 -5.77 29.15
N LEU A 132 -10.34 -4.95 28.38
CA LEU A 132 -9.54 -3.85 28.92
C LEU A 132 -10.41 -2.70 29.45
N ALA A 133 -11.53 -2.39 28.79
CA ALA A 133 -12.44 -1.34 29.22
C ALA A 133 -13.12 -1.64 30.56
N ALA A 134 -13.36 -2.92 30.86
CA ALA A 134 -14.01 -3.36 32.11
C ALA A 134 -13.23 -2.93 33.37
N THR A 135 -11.91 -2.75 33.29
CA THR A 135 -11.08 -2.30 34.42
C THR A 135 -10.85 -0.79 34.46
N CYS A 136 -11.27 -0.03 33.44
CA CYS A 136 -10.93 1.38 33.25
C CYS A 136 -11.84 2.41 33.93
N GLU A 137 -12.99 1.98 34.49
CA GLU A 137 -13.97 2.84 35.18
C GLU A 137 -14.36 4.06 34.32
N PHE A 138 -14.86 3.80 33.10
CA PHE A 138 -15.29 4.85 32.16
C PHE A 138 -16.74 5.28 32.32
N GLU A 139 -17.51 4.61 33.19
CA GLU A 139 -18.91 4.93 33.47
C GLU A 139 -19.73 5.06 32.17
N SER A 140 -20.39 6.20 31.94
CA SER A 140 -21.20 6.49 30.75
C SER A 140 -20.40 6.59 29.44
N LEU A 141 -19.07 6.78 29.52
CA LEU A 141 -18.20 6.86 28.34
C LEU A 141 -17.68 5.50 27.87
N HIS A 142 -18.02 4.41 28.58
CA HIS A 142 -17.51 3.07 28.31
C HIS A 142 -17.63 2.67 26.84
N ASP A 143 -18.83 2.78 26.27
CA ASP A 143 -19.06 2.34 24.89
C ASP A 143 -18.47 3.30 23.85
N GLY A 144 -18.48 4.60 24.13
CA GLY A 144 -17.89 5.63 23.28
C GLY A 144 -16.38 5.44 23.12
N LEU A 145 -15.67 5.15 24.22
CA LEU A 145 -14.23 4.96 24.20
C LEU A 145 -13.81 3.64 23.55
N ILE A 146 -14.60 2.58 23.70
CA ILE A 146 -14.38 1.33 22.94
C ILE A 146 -14.56 1.61 21.45
N ARG A 147 -15.65 2.28 21.05
CA ARG A 147 -15.91 2.67 19.66
C ARG A 147 -14.73 3.48 19.09
N ASP A 148 -14.30 4.52 19.79
CA ASP A 148 -13.21 5.39 19.32
C ASP A 148 -11.91 4.60 19.17
N ARG A 149 -11.64 3.66 20.09
CA ARG A 149 -10.47 2.78 20.01
C ARG A 149 -10.56 1.76 18.88
N ILE A 150 -11.75 1.26 18.56
CA ILE A 150 -11.99 0.44 17.36
C ILE A 150 -11.61 1.25 16.12
N VAL A 151 -12.19 2.44 15.94
CA VAL A 151 -11.92 3.30 14.77
C VAL A 151 -10.44 3.65 14.64
N CYS A 152 -9.78 3.98 15.76
CA CYS A 152 -8.39 4.40 15.72
C CYS A 152 -7.41 3.23 15.54
N GLY A 153 -7.72 2.05 16.07
CA GLY A 153 -6.80 0.92 16.16
C GLY A 153 -7.09 -0.25 15.23
N ILE A 154 -8.18 -0.22 14.45
CA ILE A 154 -8.47 -1.21 13.41
C ILE A 154 -7.43 -1.14 12.30
N LYS A 155 -7.01 -2.30 11.79
CA LYS A 155 -5.99 -2.44 10.74
C LYS A 155 -6.56 -2.18 9.35
N ALA A 156 -7.83 -2.53 9.13
CA ALA A 156 -8.51 -2.36 7.86
C ALA A 156 -8.88 -0.89 7.63
N GLN A 157 -8.10 -0.21 6.77
CA GLN A 157 -8.29 1.21 6.47
C GLN A 157 -9.65 1.49 5.81
N THR A 158 -10.18 0.56 5.02
CA THR A 158 -11.51 0.67 4.39
C THR A 158 -12.64 0.67 5.43
N LEU A 159 -12.55 -0.18 6.45
CA LEU A 159 -13.51 -0.19 7.56
C LEU A 159 -13.41 1.10 8.39
N LYS A 160 -12.19 1.59 8.63
CA LYS A 160 -11.97 2.88 9.30
C LYS A 160 -12.60 4.03 8.52
N GLU A 161 -12.40 4.10 7.21
CA GLU A 161 -13.01 5.12 6.35
C GLU A 161 -14.53 5.04 6.35
N ARG A 162 -15.09 3.82 6.29
CA ARG A 162 -16.53 3.61 6.37
C ARG A 162 -17.10 4.08 7.71
N MET A 163 -16.46 3.73 8.82
CA MET A 163 -16.85 4.19 10.15
C MET A 163 -16.75 5.71 10.31
N LEU A 164 -15.77 6.37 9.68
CA LEU A 164 -15.60 7.83 9.73
C LEU A 164 -16.64 8.60 8.88
N ARG A 165 -17.34 7.93 7.95
CA ARG A 165 -18.44 8.52 7.16
C ARG A 165 -19.79 8.45 7.88
N GLU A 166 -19.91 7.65 8.93
CA GLU A 166 -21.12 7.52 9.72
C GLU A 166 -21.27 8.71 10.68
N ASN A 167 -22.28 9.56 10.45
CA ASN A 167 -22.52 10.75 11.27
C ASN A 167 -22.84 10.40 12.74
N ASP A 168 -23.57 9.30 12.97
CA ASP A 168 -23.99 8.84 14.30
C ASP A 168 -23.49 7.41 14.56
N LEU A 169 -22.16 7.25 14.59
CA LEU A 169 -21.52 5.97 14.85
C LEU A 169 -21.69 5.57 16.34
N THR A 170 -22.42 4.48 16.57
CA THR A 170 -22.53 3.82 17.87
C THR A 170 -21.55 2.64 17.96
N LEU A 171 -21.26 2.16 19.18
CA LEU A 171 -20.43 0.96 19.35
C LEU A 171 -21.02 -0.24 18.61
N GLN A 172 -22.34 -0.43 18.68
CA GLN A 172 -23.01 -1.52 17.99
C GLN A 172 -22.88 -1.40 16.47
N LYS A 173 -23.13 -0.21 15.89
CA LYS A 173 -22.93 0.02 14.45
C LYS A 173 -21.49 -0.20 14.02
N ALA A 174 -20.51 0.23 14.81
CA ALA A 174 -19.10 -0.01 14.52
C ALA A 174 -18.79 -1.51 14.47
N ILE A 175 -19.38 -2.30 15.38
CA ILE A 175 -19.27 -3.76 15.35
C ILE A 175 -19.99 -4.34 14.14
N ASP A 176 -21.23 -3.94 13.84
CA ASP A 176 -22.02 -4.48 12.73
C ASP A 176 -21.42 -4.19 11.34
N ILE A 177 -20.63 -3.11 11.21
CA ILE A 177 -19.88 -2.79 10.00
C ILE A 177 -18.76 -3.83 9.72
N CYS A 178 -18.29 -4.54 10.74
CA CYS A 178 -17.14 -5.45 10.64
C CYS A 178 -17.47 -6.82 10.02
N PRO A 179 -18.58 -7.51 10.37
CA PRO A 179 -19.01 -8.76 9.74
C PRO A 179 -19.28 -8.64 8.24
N ALA A 180 -19.73 -7.49 7.75
CA ALA A 180 -19.99 -7.31 6.31
C ALA A 180 -18.71 -7.45 5.44
N ALA A 181 -17.52 -7.36 6.02
CA ALA A 181 -16.24 -7.60 5.34
C ALA A 181 -15.68 -9.02 5.58
N GLU A 182 -16.06 -9.68 6.67
CA GLU A 182 -15.65 -11.07 6.97
C GLU A 182 -16.57 -12.08 6.27
N THR A 183 -17.88 -11.83 6.20
CA THR A 183 -18.84 -12.71 5.52
C THR A 183 -18.58 -12.83 4.02
N SER A 184 -18.17 -11.76 3.33
CA SER A 184 -17.77 -11.86 1.91
C SER A 184 -16.49 -12.70 1.73
N ARG A 185 -15.60 -12.71 2.74
CA ARG A 185 -14.33 -13.44 2.72
C ARG A 185 -14.51 -14.93 3.06
N ASP A 186 -15.42 -15.22 4.00
CA ASP A 186 -15.78 -16.59 4.39
C ASP A 186 -16.75 -17.23 3.39
N GLN A 187 -17.66 -16.46 2.76
CA GLN A 187 -18.46 -16.95 1.63
C GLN A 187 -17.59 -17.28 0.41
N LEU A 188 -16.53 -16.51 0.15
CA LEU A 188 -15.51 -16.85 -0.87
C LEU A 188 -14.72 -18.14 -0.51
N LYS A 189 -14.40 -18.34 0.78
CA LYS A 189 -13.80 -19.60 1.26
C LYS A 189 -14.74 -20.80 1.15
N SER A 190 -16.03 -20.62 1.44
CA SER A 190 -17.05 -21.68 1.30
C SER A 190 -17.40 -21.98 -0.15
N LEU A 191 -17.35 -21.00 -1.06
CA LEU A 191 -17.48 -21.22 -2.51
C LEU A 191 -16.30 -22.05 -3.08
N CYS A 192 -15.13 -22.01 -2.44
CA CYS A 192 -13.97 -22.88 -2.73
C CYS A 192 -13.96 -24.20 -1.95
N GLY A 193 -14.96 -24.46 -1.10
CA GLY A 193 -14.95 -25.54 -0.12
C GLY A 193 -16.10 -26.53 -0.28
N ALA A 194 -16.25 -27.17 -1.44
CA ALA A 194 -17.08 -28.37 -1.57
C ALA A 194 -16.64 -29.27 -2.74
N ASN A 195 -15.66 -30.14 -2.48
CA ASN A 195 -15.73 -31.59 -2.76
C ASN A 195 -14.48 -32.30 -2.20
N PRO A 196 -14.63 -33.35 -1.37
CA PRO A 196 -13.52 -34.12 -0.82
C PRO A 196 -13.21 -35.32 -1.73
N ASP A 197 -12.77 -35.08 -2.96
CA ASP A 197 -11.92 -36.02 -3.70
C ASP A 197 -11.55 -35.43 -5.06
N GLY A 198 -10.24 -35.24 -5.28
CA GLY A 198 -9.69 -34.91 -6.59
C GLY A 198 -9.60 -33.43 -6.94
N SER A 199 -8.71 -32.69 -6.29
CA SER A 199 -8.19 -31.43 -6.85
C SER A 199 -6.75 -31.62 -7.35
N ASN A 200 -6.50 -31.12 -8.55
CA ASN A 200 -5.21 -31.09 -9.21
C ASN A 200 -4.31 -30.07 -8.47
N PRO A 201 -3.00 -30.31 -8.25
CA PRO A 201 -2.11 -29.41 -7.50
C PRO A 201 -1.98 -27.97 -8.05
N HIS A 202 -2.64 -27.67 -9.17
CA HIS A 202 -2.65 -26.37 -9.80
C HIS A 202 -3.63 -25.38 -9.15
N ASP A 203 -4.80 -25.86 -8.69
CA ASP A 203 -5.87 -24.99 -8.18
C ASP A 203 -5.59 -24.48 -6.77
N GLU A 204 -4.94 -25.30 -5.93
CA GLU A 204 -4.51 -24.94 -4.57
C GLU A 204 -3.39 -23.89 -4.59
N LYS A 205 -2.57 -23.90 -5.64
CA LYS A 205 -1.51 -22.90 -5.85
C LYS A 205 -2.09 -21.54 -6.27
N GLN A 206 -3.09 -21.55 -7.17
CA GLN A 206 -3.79 -20.34 -7.59
C GLN A 206 -4.56 -19.69 -6.44
N LEU A 207 -5.20 -20.49 -5.57
CA LEU A 207 -5.89 -19.98 -4.39
C LEU A 207 -4.92 -19.34 -3.38
N LYS A 208 -3.77 -19.99 -3.16
CA LYS A 208 -2.75 -19.51 -2.24
C LYS A 208 -2.07 -18.24 -2.75
N ASP A 209 -1.86 -18.15 -4.07
CA ASP A 209 -1.40 -16.93 -4.72
C ASP A 209 -2.45 -15.81 -4.61
N LEU A 210 -3.75 -16.12 -4.66
CA LEU A 210 -4.85 -15.16 -4.42
C LEU A 210 -4.91 -14.67 -2.97
N GLU A 211 -4.75 -15.57 -1.99
CA GLU A 211 -4.73 -15.22 -0.56
C GLU A 211 -3.49 -14.37 -0.22
N LEU A 212 -2.31 -14.74 -0.71
CA LEU A 212 -1.09 -13.92 -0.58
C LEU A 212 -1.24 -12.55 -1.25
N PHE A 213 -1.96 -12.47 -2.36
CA PHE A 213 -2.21 -11.22 -3.09
C PHE A 213 -3.25 -10.31 -2.41
N MET A 214 -4.25 -10.89 -1.74
CA MET A 214 -5.21 -10.14 -0.90
C MET A 214 -4.60 -9.66 0.42
N GLU A 215 -3.58 -10.35 0.92
CA GLU A 215 -2.85 -9.95 2.13
C GLU A 215 -1.76 -8.89 1.89
N ASP A 216 -1.28 -8.73 0.65
CA ASP A 216 -0.27 -7.73 0.32
C ASP A 216 -0.87 -6.31 0.38
N LYS A 217 -0.50 -5.58 1.44
CA LYS A 217 -1.02 -4.28 1.87
C LYS A 217 -0.67 -3.10 0.94
N LYS A 218 -0.56 -3.29 -0.38
CA LYS A 218 -0.22 -2.22 -1.32
C LYS A 218 -1.05 -2.31 -2.60
N GLY A 219 -2.16 -1.58 -2.63
CA GLY A 219 -2.87 -1.22 -3.87
C GLY A 219 -4.31 -1.72 -3.92
N GLY A 220 -5.23 -0.88 -4.40
CA GLY A 220 -6.69 -1.11 -4.49
C GLY A 220 -7.15 -2.22 -5.44
N ASN A 221 -6.41 -3.33 -5.54
CA ASN A 221 -6.65 -4.41 -6.49
C ASN A 221 -7.88 -5.27 -6.14
N GLY A 222 -8.27 -5.34 -4.86
CA GLY A 222 -9.47 -6.10 -4.43
C GLY A 222 -10.80 -5.48 -4.88
N LEU A 223 -10.88 -4.14 -4.97
CA LEU A 223 -12.07 -3.45 -5.47
C LEU A 223 -12.23 -3.66 -6.99
N LEU A 224 -11.12 -3.62 -7.73
CA LEU A 224 -11.11 -3.87 -9.17
C LEU A 224 -11.49 -5.32 -9.49
N LEU A 225 -11.07 -6.29 -8.66
CA LEU A 225 -11.47 -7.68 -8.81
C LEU A 225 -12.96 -7.88 -8.53
N ALA A 226 -13.50 -7.29 -7.45
CA ALA A 226 -14.94 -7.34 -7.17
C ALA A 226 -15.77 -6.67 -8.28
N TRP A 227 -15.30 -5.53 -8.79
CA TRP A 227 -15.89 -4.86 -9.95
C TRP A 227 -15.85 -5.76 -11.20
N ALA A 228 -14.70 -6.37 -11.49
CA ALA A 228 -14.54 -7.27 -12.62
C ALA A 228 -15.50 -8.47 -12.54
N ILE A 229 -15.72 -9.04 -11.36
CA ILE A 229 -16.68 -10.12 -11.15
C ILE A 229 -18.13 -9.66 -11.42
N VAL A 230 -18.51 -8.45 -10.98
CA VAL A 230 -19.87 -7.92 -11.15
C VAL A 230 -20.22 -7.62 -12.60
N TYR A 231 -19.23 -7.18 -13.38
CA TYR A 231 -19.41 -6.74 -14.76
C TYR A 231 -18.83 -7.74 -15.78
N PHE A 232 -18.42 -8.94 -15.37
CA PHE A 232 -17.80 -9.93 -16.25
C PHE A 232 -18.72 -10.33 -17.41
N ASP A 233 -19.97 -10.66 -17.11
CA ASP A 233 -20.93 -11.09 -18.15
C ASP A 233 -21.27 -9.96 -19.12
N LEU A 234 -21.35 -8.72 -18.61
CA LEU A 234 -21.54 -7.54 -19.44
C LEU A 234 -20.30 -7.28 -20.30
N TRP A 235 -19.11 -7.43 -19.72
CA TRP A 235 -17.83 -7.30 -20.41
C TRP A 235 -17.75 -8.27 -21.59
N GLU A 236 -18.08 -9.55 -21.39
CA GLU A 236 -18.05 -10.56 -22.46
C GLU A 236 -18.97 -10.19 -23.64
N GLN A 237 -20.09 -9.50 -23.37
CA GLN A 237 -21.04 -9.06 -24.40
C GLN A 237 -20.57 -7.84 -25.19
N VAL A 238 -19.96 -6.86 -24.53
CA VAL A 238 -19.64 -5.55 -25.15
C VAL A 238 -18.19 -5.42 -25.62
N PHE A 239 -17.29 -6.30 -25.14
CA PHE A 239 -15.85 -6.12 -25.28
C PHE A 239 -15.36 -6.23 -26.72
N GLU A 240 -15.77 -7.24 -27.48
CA GLU A 240 -15.24 -7.45 -28.84
C GLU A 240 -15.61 -6.27 -29.77
N ASP A 241 -16.87 -5.80 -29.72
CA ASP A 241 -17.35 -4.65 -30.51
C ASP A 241 -16.61 -3.36 -30.14
N ALA A 242 -16.46 -3.09 -28.84
CA ALA A 242 -15.71 -1.92 -28.36
C ALA A 242 -14.22 -2.01 -28.71
N ASN A 243 -13.63 -3.20 -28.59
CA ASN A 243 -12.20 -3.43 -28.85
C ASN A 243 -11.86 -3.25 -30.32
N GLU A 244 -12.72 -3.66 -31.24
CA GLU A 244 -12.49 -3.49 -32.68
C GLU A 244 -12.29 -2.00 -33.04
N VAL A 245 -13.18 -1.14 -32.54
CA VAL A 245 -13.15 0.30 -32.81
C VAL A 245 -11.95 0.96 -32.14
N VAL A 246 -11.73 0.72 -30.84
CA VAL A 246 -10.62 1.33 -30.08
C VAL A 246 -9.26 0.89 -30.64
N GLU A 247 -9.08 -0.39 -30.97
CA GLU A 247 -7.83 -0.90 -31.53
C GLU A 247 -7.54 -0.32 -32.93
N LYS A 248 -8.58 -0.10 -33.75
CA LYS A 248 -8.45 0.57 -35.05
C LYS A 248 -7.92 1.99 -34.91
N VAL A 249 -8.50 2.78 -33.99
CA VAL A 249 -8.07 4.17 -33.73
C VAL A 249 -6.64 4.20 -33.17
N LEU A 250 -6.32 3.33 -32.20
CA LEU A 250 -4.97 3.23 -31.64
C LEU A 250 -3.92 2.86 -32.71
N LYS A 251 -4.24 1.94 -33.62
CA LYS A 251 -3.34 1.58 -34.75
C LYS A 251 -3.11 2.75 -35.69
N GLY A 252 -4.13 3.58 -35.94
CA GLY A 252 -4.00 4.79 -36.74
C GLY A 252 -3.04 5.80 -36.10
N LEU A 253 -3.23 6.09 -34.81
CA LEU A 253 -2.41 7.04 -34.06
C LEU A 253 -0.96 6.56 -33.88
N LEU A 254 -0.77 5.26 -33.64
CA LEU A 254 0.55 4.66 -33.33
C LEU A 254 1.18 3.97 -34.55
N GLN A 255 0.72 4.27 -35.78
CA GLN A 255 1.18 3.62 -37.02
C GLN A 255 2.70 3.65 -37.24
N ASN A 256 3.39 4.64 -36.64
CA ASN A 256 4.84 4.82 -36.78
C ASN A 256 5.65 3.98 -35.76
N LEU A 257 5.00 3.39 -34.74
CA LEU A 257 5.64 2.57 -33.72
C LEU A 257 5.46 1.08 -34.05
N LYS A 258 6.52 0.30 -33.82
CA LYS A 258 6.49 -1.17 -34.04
C LYS A 258 6.00 -1.88 -32.78
N LEU A 259 4.72 -1.70 -32.47
CA LEU A 259 4.08 -2.32 -31.30
C LEU A 259 3.63 -3.75 -31.59
N GLN A 260 3.78 -4.63 -30.59
CA GLN A 260 3.30 -6.00 -30.70
C GLN A 260 1.75 -6.03 -30.67
N PRO A 261 1.08 -6.83 -31.53
CA PRO A 261 -0.39 -6.90 -31.56
C PRO A 261 -1.02 -7.27 -30.21
N ARG A 262 -0.36 -8.16 -29.45
CA ARG A 262 -0.80 -8.56 -28.10
C ARG A 262 -0.84 -7.37 -27.14
N TRP A 263 0.09 -6.43 -27.28
CA TRP A 263 0.17 -5.24 -26.44
C TRP A 263 -0.94 -4.25 -26.80
N MET A 264 -1.18 -4.04 -28.10
CA MET A 264 -2.28 -3.20 -28.59
C MET A 264 -3.65 -3.68 -28.09
N LYS A 265 -3.91 -4.99 -28.16
CA LYS A 265 -5.14 -5.58 -27.59
C LYS A 265 -5.24 -5.34 -26.09
N GLY A 266 -4.13 -5.44 -25.35
CA GLY A 266 -4.08 -5.16 -23.91
C GLY A 266 -4.36 -3.68 -23.56
N VAL A 267 -3.79 -2.75 -24.32
CA VAL A 267 -4.01 -1.30 -24.15
C VAL A 267 -5.47 -0.93 -24.43
N SER A 268 -6.02 -1.42 -25.55
CA SER A 268 -7.44 -1.26 -25.89
C SER A 268 -8.35 -1.80 -24.78
N SER A 269 -8.05 -3.00 -24.27
CA SER A 269 -8.77 -3.59 -23.14
C SER A 269 -8.74 -2.71 -21.89
N MET A 270 -7.59 -2.12 -21.58
CA MET A 270 -7.48 -1.23 -20.42
C MET A 270 -8.35 0.03 -20.58
N ILE A 271 -8.35 0.64 -21.77
CA ILE A 271 -9.15 1.85 -22.05
C ILE A 271 -10.64 1.55 -21.91
N ILE A 272 -11.11 0.41 -22.44
CA ILE A 272 -12.51 -0.02 -22.33
C ILE A 272 -12.87 -0.28 -20.86
N ALA A 273 -12.02 -1.00 -20.11
CA ALA A 273 -12.25 -1.27 -18.70
C ALA A 273 -12.32 0.00 -17.84
N LEU A 274 -11.43 0.96 -18.08
CA LEU A 274 -11.46 2.26 -17.41
C LEU A 274 -12.71 3.08 -17.75
N THR A 275 -13.16 3.00 -19.01
CA THR A 275 -14.39 3.65 -19.48
C THR A 275 -15.60 3.07 -18.76
N MET A 276 -15.75 1.75 -18.75
CA MET A 276 -16.82 1.06 -18.02
C MET A 276 -16.76 1.33 -16.52
N LEU A 277 -15.58 1.31 -15.91
CA LEU A 277 -15.41 1.59 -14.48
C LEU A 277 -15.92 3.00 -14.14
N ARG A 278 -15.62 4.02 -14.96
CA ARG A 278 -16.12 5.37 -14.73
C ARG A 278 -17.62 5.51 -14.97
N LEU A 279 -18.16 4.84 -15.99
CA LEU A 279 -19.61 4.78 -16.22
C LEU A 279 -20.34 4.15 -15.02
N SER A 280 -19.83 3.05 -14.46
CA SER A 280 -20.40 2.44 -13.24
C SER A 280 -20.42 3.37 -12.02
N CYS A 281 -19.56 4.38 -12.00
CA CYS A 281 -19.50 5.41 -10.96
C CYS A 281 -20.38 6.64 -11.25
N GLY A 282 -21.19 6.63 -12.33
CA GLY A 282 -22.02 7.76 -12.74
C GLY A 282 -21.24 8.96 -13.30
N LYS A 283 -20.00 8.75 -13.77
CA LYS A 283 -19.16 9.81 -14.35
C LYS A 283 -19.18 9.74 -15.87
N THR A 284 -18.90 10.87 -16.52
CA THR A 284 -18.59 10.94 -17.95
C THR A 284 -17.13 10.51 -18.16
N PRO A 285 -16.85 9.39 -18.84
CA PRO A 285 -15.50 8.89 -19.03
C PRO A 285 -14.63 9.80 -19.89
N GLY A 286 -15.10 10.21 -21.08
CA GLY A 286 -14.25 10.91 -22.05
C GLY A 286 -13.25 9.94 -22.69
N ILE A 287 -13.74 8.92 -23.42
CA ILE A 287 -12.88 7.87 -24.00
C ILE A 287 -11.81 8.41 -24.96
N CYS A 288 -12.10 9.51 -25.68
CA CYS A 288 -11.13 10.21 -26.53
C CYS A 288 -9.92 10.70 -25.72
N ASP A 289 -10.14 11.20 -24.51
CA ASP A 289 -9.07 11.69 -23.64
C ASP A 289 -8.18 10.53 -23.17
N TYR A 290 -8.73 9.34 -22.90
CA TYR A 290 -7.92 8.16 -22.57
C TYR A 290 -7.09 7.68 -23.73
N VAL A 291 -7.65 7.66 -24.93
CA VAL A 291 -6.92 7.28 -26.15
C VAL A 291 -5.76 8.24 -26.39
N LEU A 292 -6.02 9.56 -26.34
CA LEU A 292 -4.98 10.58 -26.51
C LEU A 292 -3.92 10.51 -25.43
N PHE A 293 -4.33 10.46 -24.16
CA PHE A 293 -3.43 10.35 -23.01
C PHE A 293 -2.55 9.10 -23.12
N THR A 294 -3.16 7.95 -23.42
CA THR A 294 -2.42 6.69 -23.52
C THR A 294 -1.44 6.72 -24.68
N CYS A 295 -1.83 7.23 -25.85
CA CYS A 295 -0.91 7.36 -26.98
C CYS A 295 0.22 8.36 -26.71
N GLN A 296 -0.04 9.45 -25.98
CA GLN A 296 1.00 10.38 -25.53
C GLN A 296 1.99 9.68 -24.59
N GLU A 297 1.51 9.01 -23.54
CA GLU A 297 2.35 8.26 -22.60
C GLU A 297 3.15 7.14 -23.28
N ILE A 298 2.56 6.43 -24.25
CA ILE A 298 3.26 5.40 -25.03
C ILE A 298 4.34 6.03 -25.90
N THR A 299 4.04 7.15 -26.55
CA THR A 299 5.03 7.89 -27.35
C THR A 299 6.16 8.40 -26.45
N GLU A 300 5.85 8.91 -25.27
CA GLU A 300 6.82 9.38 -24.27
C GLU A 300 7.63 8.24 -23.64
N SER A 301 7.05 7.04 -23.49
CA SER A 301 7.67 5.86 -22.87
C SER A 301 8.47 4.98 -23.84
N GLU A 302 8.08 4.88 -25.12
CA GLU A 302 8.85 4.15 -26.16
C GLU A 302 9.97 4.98 -26.78
N ILE A 303 9.95 6.31 -26.61
CA ILE A 303 11.16 7.12 -26.69
C ILE A 303 11.98 6.80 -25.43
N ALA A 304 12.76 5.71 -25.53
CA ALA A 304 13.66 5.17 -24.51
C ALA A 304 14.17 6.21 -23.50
N GLY A 305 14.23 5.84 -22.20
CA GLY A 305 14.74 6.70 -21.12
C GLY A 305 16.00 7.48 -21.52
N PRO A 306 16.26 8.66 -20.89
CA PRO A 306 16.92 9.79 -21.54
C PRO A 306 18.10 9.35 -22.40
N SER A 307 18.10 9.72 -23.68
CA SER A 307 19.16 9.35 -24.62
C SER A 307 20.54 9.70 -24.05
N ALA A 308 21.61 9.03 -24.52
CA ALA A 308 22.97 9.39 -24.10
C ALA A 308 23.25 10.90 -24.27
N MET A 309 22.61 11.51 -25.28
CA MET A 309 22.64 12.96 -25.52
C MET A 309 21.89 13.75 -24.45
N GLN A 310 20.67 13.36 -24.08
CA GLN A 310 19.90 14.02 -23.00
C GLN A 310 20.60 13.87 -21.63
N LYS A 311 21.19 12.70 -21.34
CA LYS A 311 22.01 12.49 -20.13
C LYS A 311 23.25 13.39 -20.13
N LEU A 312 23.90 13.55 -21.29
CA LEU A 312 25.04 14.45 -21.46
C LEU A 312 24.63 15.91 -21.22
N GLU A 313 23.56 16.39 -21.85
CA GLU A 313 23.05 17.75 -21.68
C GLU A 313 22.77 18.08 -20.22
N LYS A 314 22.06 17.19 -19.52
CA LYS A 314 21.76 17.32 -18.09
C LYS A 314 23.04 17.48 -17.26
N ASN A 315 24.09 16.71 -17.56
CA ASN A 315 25.36 16.78 -16.85
C ASN A 315 26.15 18.06 -17.15
N ILE A 316 26.11 18.55 -18.40
CA ILE A 316 26.72 19.83 -18.80
C ILE A 316 26.06 20.97 -18.01
N VAL A 317 24.73 21.07 -18.05
CA VAL A 317 23.97 22.12 -17.34
C VAL A 317 24.24 22.06 -15.84
N LYS A 318 24.26 20.86 -15.24
CA LYS A 318 24.57 20.67 -13.82
C LYS A 318 25.99 21.12 -13.45
N LYS A 319 26.98 20.86 -14.31
CA LYS A 319 28.38 21.29 -14.08
C LYS A 319 28.52 22.82 -14.20
N ILE A 320 27.86 23.45 -15.17
CA ILE A 320 27.82 24.91 -15.32
C ILE A 320 27.20 25.57 -14.09
N ARG A 321 26.03 25.08 -13.64
CA ARG A 321 25.32 25.62 -12.46
C ARG A 321 26.12 25.50 -11.16
N LYS A 322 26.95 24.45 -11.01
CA LYS A 322 27.82 24.28 -9.83
C LYS A 322 28.96 25.30 -9.74
N GLN A 323 29.28 26.00 -10.84
CA GLN A 323 30.35 27.01 -10.93
C GLN A 323 31.71 26.54 -10.35
N SER A 324 32.00 25.23 -10.40
CA SER A 324 33.22 24.68 -9.78
C SER A 324 34.48 25.04 -10.55
N ASP A 325 34.38 25.05 -11.88
CA ASP A 325 35.49 25.31 -12.81
C ASP A 325 35.02 26.30 -13.89
N PRO A 326 35.84 27.28 -14.31
CA PRO A 326 35.50 28.18 -15.40
C PRO A 326 35.21 27.40 -16.69
N ILE A 327 34.05 27.63 -17.32
CA ILE A 327 33.51 26.82 -18.44
C ILE A 327 34.52 26.59 -19.56
N LEU A 328 35.26 27.64 -19.93
CA LEU A 328 36.26 27.65 -21.01
C LEU A 328 37.49 26.75 -20.75
N THR A 329 37.70 26.28 -19.51
CA THR A 329 38.77 25.33 -19.19
C THR A 329 38.43 23.89 -19.58
N TRP A 330 37.14 23.59 -19.82
CA TRP A 330 36.67 22.24 -20.10
C TRP A 330 35.67 22.10 -21.26
N LEU A 331 35.08 23.22 -21.71
CA LEU A 331 34.17 23.28 -22.84
C LEU A 331 34.58 24.41 -23.80
N HIS A 332 34.65 24.11 -25.10
CA HIS A 332 34.87 25.08 -26.15
C HIS A 332 33.54 25.30 -26.91
N PRO A 333 32.92 26.49 -26.84
CA PRO A 333 31.57 26.71 -27.38
C PRO A 333 31.51 26.88 -28.90
N SER A 334 32.64 27.18 -29.56
CA SER A 334 32.68 27.41 -31.01
C SER A 334 33.78 26.60 -31.71
N VAL A 335 33.47 25.38 -32.13
CA VAL A 335 34.36 24.53 -32.95
C VAL A 335 33.69 24.12 -34.25
N THR A 336 34.48 23.76 -35.26
CA THR A 336 33.96 23.15 -36.50
C THR A 336 33.89 21.64 -36.35
N VAL A 337 32.73 21.07 -36.67
CA VAL A 337 32.44 19.63 -36.66
C VAL A 337 32.05 19.20 -38.07
N HIS A 338 32.38 17.96 -38.45
CA HIS A 338 31.86 17.38 -39.69
C HIS A 338 30.65 16.52 -39.32
N ASP A 339 29.49 16.87 -39.85
CA ASP A 339 28.25 16.09 -39.67
C ASP A 339 28.37 14.71 -40.35
N VAL A 340 27.33 13.88 -40.28
CA VAL A 340 27.32 12.54 -40.91
C VAL A 340 27.47 12.62 -42.44
N ALA A 341 26.99 13.70 -43.06
CA ALA A 341 27.11 13.96 -44.50
C ALA A 341 28.49 14.53 -44.90
N GLY A 342 29.36 14.83 -43.94
CA GLY A 342 30.69 15.40 -44.16
C GLY A 342 30.70 16.93 -44.32
N ASN A 343 29.59 17.62 -44.08
CA ASN A 343 29.51 19.07 -44.12
C ASN A 343 30.11 19.70 -42.86
N LYS A 344 30.73 20.87 -43.02
CA LYS A 344 31.26 21.64 -41.89
C LYS A 344 30.12 22.37 -41.19
N VAL A 345 29.82 21.98 -39.97
CA VAL A 345 28.78 22.57 -39.12
C VAL A 345 29.39 23.14 -37.82
N PRO A 346 28.78 24.18 -37.22
CA PRO A 346 29.19 24.65 -35.90
C PRO A 346 28.89 23.60 -34.83
N GLY A 347 29.74 23.55 -33.81
CA GLY A 347 29.59 22.64 -32.69
C GLY A 347 30.35 23.07 -31.46
N ILE A 348 30.26 22.23 -30.42
CA ILE A 348 30.99 22.39 -29.18
C ILE A 348 32.07 21.31 -29.04
N ALA A 349 33.08 21.55 -28.22
CA ALA A 349 34.03 20.52 -27.80
C ALA A 349 34.10 20.38 -26.28
N ILE A 350 34.11 19.14 -25.79
CA ILE A 350 34.18 18.82 -24.35
C ILE A 350 35.37 17.90 -24.11
N ILE A 351 36.18 18.20 -23.10
CA ILE A 351 37.35 17.37 -22.75
C ILE A 351 36.92 15.94 -22.42
N THR A 352 37.68 14.95 -22.91
CA THR A 352 37.36 13.52 -22.73
C THR A 352 37.20 13.14 -21.25
N SER A 353 38.14 13.57 -20.39
CA SER A 353 38.09 13.27 -18.94
C SER A 353 36.88 13.87 -18.21
N VAL A 354 36.25 14.89 -18.78
CA VAL A 354 35.03 15.49 -18.22
C VAL A 354 33.80 14.67 -18.60
N VAL A 355 33.74 14.21 -19.85
CA VAL A 355 32.71 13.25 -20.29
C VAL A 355 32.83 11.95 -19.50
N ASP A 356 34.05 11.44 -19.29
CA ASP A 356 34.34 10.23 -18.51
C ASP A 356 33.93 10.35 -17.02
N ALA A 357 33.88 11.58 -16.49
CA ALA A 357 33.51 11.84 -15.10
C ALA A 357 31.99 12.01 -14.89
N PHE A 358 31.18 11.99 -15.95
CA PHE A 358 29.72 12.09 -15.83
C PHE A 358 29.11 10.76 -15.39
N PRO A 359 28.43 10.71 -14.23
CA PRO A 359 28.00 9.46 -13.60
C PRO A 359 26.96 8.68 -14.41
N ASP A 360 26.19 9.38 -15.25
CA ASP A 360 25.03 8.82 -15.96
C ASP A 360 25.31 8.50 -17.44
N VAL A 361 26.54 8.74 -17.93
CA VAL A 361 26.89 8.58 -19.34
C VAL A 361 27.96 7.49 -19.48
N SER A 362 27.60 6.31 -19.99
CA SER A 362 28.61 5.31 -20.30
C SER A 362 29.40 5.69 -21.54
N ASN A 363 30.69 5.34 -21.54
CA ASN A 363 31.59 5.61 -22.66
C ASN A 363 31.19 4.90 -23.96
N SER A 364 30.56 3.73 -23.85
CA SER A 364 30.03 2.97 -24.98
C SER A 364 28.82 3.64 -25.60
N GLU A 365 27.83 4.03 -24.78
CA GLU A 365 26.60 4.68 -25.23
C GLU A 365 26.91 6.04 -25.86
N PHE A 366 27.81 6.83 -25.26
CA PHE A 366 28.20 8.13 -25.81
C PHE A 366 28.89 8.01 -27.18
N LYS A 367 29.77 7.03 -27.35
CA LYS A 367 30.45 6.79 -28.65
C LYS A 367 29.47 6.32 -29.72
N GLU A 368 28.48 5.52 -29.35
CA GLU A 368 27.42 5.09 -30.26
C GLU A 368 26.55 6.27 -30.70
N GLU A 369 26.17 7.14 -29.77
CA GLU A 369 25.41 8.35 -30.10
C GLU A 369 26.23 9.33 -30.95
N GLN A 370 27.53 9.47 -30.64
CA GLN A 370 28.43 10.29 -31.44
C GLN A 370 28.54 9.81 -32.89
N ARG A 371 28.52 8.49 -33.14
CA ARG A 371 28.52 7.92 -34.50
C ARG A 371 27.29 8.33 -35.31
N LYS A 372 26.15 8.59 -34.65
CA LYS A 372 24.92 9.06 -35.32
C LYS A 372 24.98 10.54 -35.71
N GLN A 373 25.90 11.31 -35.13
CA GLN A 373 25.93 12.77 -35.25
C GLN A 373 27.15 13.30 -36.02
N THR A 374 28.26 12.56 -36.05
CA THR A 374 29.49 12.99 -36.73
C THR A 374 30.17 11.88 -37.50
N GLN A 375 30.72 12.23 -38.66
CA GLN A 375 31.50 11.33 -39.52
C GLN A 375 32.77 10.78 -38.85
N ASN A 376 33.38 11.53 -37.92
CA ASN A 376 34.64 11.13 -37.26
C ASN A 376 34.50 11.21 -35.72
N PRO A 377 33.90 10.18 -35.08
CA PRO A 377 33.56 10.15 -33.65
C PRO A 377 34.78 9.81 -32.76
N VAL A 378 35.92 10.43 -33.03
CA VAL A 378 37.17 10.23 -32.29
C VAL A 378 37.50 11.49 -31.51
N SER A 379 38.08 11.34 -30.32
CA SER A 379 38.62 12.49 -29.61
C SER A 379 39.76 13.11 -30.41
N ILE A 380 39.89 14.44 -30.40
CA ILE A 380 40.92 15.19 -31.13
C ILE A 380 41.51 16.24 -30.19
N GLY A 381 42.75 16.69 -30.46
CA GLY A 381 43.36 17.77 -29.69
C GLY A 381 42.70 19.12 -29.99
N VAL A 382 42.00 19.68 -29.01
CA VAL A 382 41.36 21.01 -29.06
C VAL A 382 42.02 21.91 -28.01
N TYR A 383 42.09 23.21 -28.28
CA TYR A 383 42.68 24.19 -27.35
C TYR A 383 41.63 24.67 -26.35
N PHE A 384 41.95 24.62 -25.06
CA PHE A 384 41.13 25.13 -23.96
C PHE A 384 41.89 26.19 -23.18
N ASN A 385 41.20 27.00 -22.38
CA ASN A 385 41.85 27.95 -21.49
C ASN A 385 42.68 27.22 -20.41
N ALA A 386 43.91 27.66 -20.16
CA ALA A 386 44.82 27.03 -19.20
C ALA A 386 44.49 27.37 -17.73
N ASN A 387 44.10 28.62 -17.43
CA ASN A 387 44.03 29.14 -16.05
C ASN A 387 42.68 29.77 -15.67
N GLY A 388 41.69 29.73 -16.55
CA GLY A 388 40.30 30.11 -16.24
C GLY A 388 39.98 31.60 -16.27
N ASP A 389 40.98 32.45 -16.51
CA ASP A 389 40.90 33.91 -16.62
C ASP A 389 40.79 34.42 -18.07
N GLY A 390 41.25 33.64 -19.05
CA GLY A 390 41.12 33.94 -20.49
C GLY A 390 39.68 33.93 -21.05
N THR A 391 39.48 34.71 -22.11
CA THR A 391 38.21 34.85 -22.85
C THR A 391 38.08 33.84 -23.99
N LEU A 392 36.91 33.75 -24.63
CA LEU A 392 36.73 32.95 -25.84
C LEU A 392 37.63 33.44 -26.99
N ASP A 393 37.82 34.76 -27.11
CA ASP A 393 38.72 35.35 -28.12
C ASP A 393 40.18 34.93 -27.88
N ASP A 394 40.61 34.86 -26.62
CA ASP A 394 41.93 34.33 -26.25
C ASP A 394 42.08 32.85 -26.64
N MET A 395 41.02 32.05 -26.45
CA MET A 395 41.02 30.65 -26.88
C MET A 395 41.16 30.51 -28.40
N VAL A 396 40.39 31.27 -29.17
CA VAL A 396 40.43 31.26 -30.64
C VAL A 396 41.79 31.75 -31.16
N LYS A 397 42.37 32.78 -30.52
CA LYS A 397 43.70 33.32 -30.85
C LYS A 397 44.86 32.55 -30.22
N ARG A 398 44.58 31.47 -29.48
CA ARG A 398 45.54 30.58 -28.80
C ARG A 398 46.46 31.29 -27.81
N ARG A 399 45.93 32.25 -27.06
CA ARG A 399 46.62 32.96 -25.98
C ARG A 399 46.27 32.30 -24.66
N GLY A 400 47.29 31.89 -23.90
CA GLY A 400 47.07 31.24 -22.60
C GLY A 400 46.27 29.93 -22.68
N THR A 401 46.39 29.20 -23.80
CA THR A 401 45.66 27.94 -24.02
C THR A 401 46.52 26.71 -23.80
N CYS A 402 45.88 25.59 -23.51
CA CYS A 402 46.49 24.27 -23.50
C CYS A 402 45.71 23.33 -24.43
N GLN A 403 46.42 22.47 -25.18
CA GLN A 403 45.77 21.49 -26.04
C GLN A 403 45.40 20.25 -25.21
N ARG A 404 44.13 19.83 -25.27
CA ARG A 404 43.61 18.65 -24.58
C ARG A 404 42.76 17.80 -25.52
N ARG A 405 42.65 16.50 -25.23
CA ARG A 405 41.80 15.58 -25.98
C ARG A 405 40.34 15.89 -25.67
N ALA A 406 39.53 16.07 -26.70
CA ALA A 406 38.12 16.42 -26.57
C ALA A 406 37.24 15.74 -27.63
N TYR A 407 35.99 15.51 -27.26
CA TYR A 407 34.92 15.11 -28.17
C TYR A 407 34.29 16.35 -28.79
N ARG A 408 33.97 16.28 -30.08
CA ARG A 408 33.26 17.34 -30.81
C ARG A 408 31.85 16.89 -31.11
N ILE A 409 30.88 17.79 -30.87
CA ILE A 409 29.46 17.52 -31.01
C ILE A 409 28.83 18.68 -31.80
N PRO A 410 28.05 18.42 -32.87
CA PRO A 410 27.34 19.48 -33.58
C PRO A 410 26.41 20.25 -32.64
N SER A 411 26.33 21.58 -32.79
CA SER A 411 25.45 22.39 -31.94
C SER A 411 23.97 22.05 -32.18
N SER A 412 23.63 21.62 -33.40
CA SER A 412 22.29 21.14 -33.75
C SER A 412 21.87 19.85 -33.04
N ALA A 413 22.81 19.10 -32.49
CA ALA A 413 22.50 17.90 -31.70
C ALA A 413 22.12 18.24 -30.25
N LEU A 414 22.30 19.51 -29.83
CA LEU A 414 21.94 20.00 -28.49
C LEU A 414 20.59 20.71 -28.53
N SER A 415 19.78 20.51 -27.48
CA SER A 415 18.55 21.28 -27.29
C SER A 415 18.81 22.78 -27.28
N SER A 416 17.80 23.55 -27.73
CA SER A 416 17.83 25.01 -27.74
C SER A 416 18.14 25.58 -26.35
N TYR A 417 17.58 24.98 -25.29
CA TYR A 417 17.88 25.33 -23.90
C TYR A 417 19.35 25.11 -23.53
N THR A 418 19.91 23.92 -23.79
CA THR A 418 21.30 23.62 -23.43
C THR A 418 22.29 24.53 -24.18
N ARG A 419 22.02 24.84 -25.46
CA ARG A 419 22.80 25.81 -26.22
C ARG A 419 22.80 27.19 -25.56
N HIS A 420 21.61 27.68 -25.17
CA HIS A 420 21.49 28.97 -24.51
C HIS A 420 22.26 29.02 -23.18
N VAL A 421 22.15 27.98 -22.34
CA VAL A 421 22.91 27.88 -21.08
C VAL A 421 24.42 27.95 -21.31
N ILE A 422 24.93 27.28 -22.34
CA ILE A 422 26.37 27.31 -22.69
C ILE A 422 26.79 28.72 -23.15
N GLU A 423 26.00 29.34 -24.03
CA GLU A 423 26.29 30.66 -24.58
C GLU A 423 26.29 31.75 -23.49
N PHE A 424 25.30 31.72 -22.60
CA PHE A 424 25.21 32.60 -21.45
C PHE A 424 26.42 32.42 -20.51
N ALA A 425 26.75 31.17 -20.16
CA ALA A 425 27.89 30.88 -19.30
C ALA A 425 29.24 31.25 -19.92
N CYS A 426 29.36 31.21 -21.25
CA CYS A 426 30.56 31.64 -21.99
C CYS A 426 30.61 33.14 -22.26
N LYS A 427 29.63 33.94 -21.81
CA LYS A 427 29.49 35.38 -22.13
C LYS A 427 29.44 35.67 -23.63
N ILE A 428 28.85 34.75 -24.39
CA ILE A 428 28.52 34.94 -25.81
C ILE A 428 27.18 35.66 -25.93
N ARG A 429 26.30 35.40 -24.97
CA ARG A 429 24.92 35.87 -24.90
C ARG A 429 24.66 36.43 -23.49
N ASP A 430 23.92 37.53 -23.40
CA ASP A 430 23.76 38.31 -22.15
C ASP A 430 22.40 38.08 -21.46
N ASP A 431 21.40 37.54 -22.16
CA ASP A 431 20.10 37.16 -21.59
C ASP A 431 20.16 35.85 -20.83
N GLN A 432 19.44 35.78 -19.70
CA GLN A 432 19.40 34.58 -18.87
C GLN A 432 18.48 33.53 -19.51
N PRO A 433 18.89 32.25 -19.52
CA PRO A 433 18.04 31.17 -20.06
C PRO A 433 16.84 30.94 -19.15
N GLU A 434 15.62 31.06 -19.68
CA GLU A 434 14.39 30.72 -18.95
C GLU A 434 14.10 29.22 -19.08
N GLU A 435 13.65 28.56 -18.00
CA GLU A 435 13.34 27.11 -18.04
C GLU A 435 12.16 26.78 -19.00
N ASN A 436 11.38 27.79 -19.42
CA ASN A 436 10.32 27.68 -20.43
C ASN A 436 10.82 27.81 -21.89
N GLU A 437 12.09 28.13 -22.14
CA GLU A 437 12.66 28.16 -23.51
C GLU A 437 12.98 26.76 -24.07
N GLY A 438 12.73 25.70 -23.29
CA GLY A 438 12.60 24.33 -23.79
C GLY A 438 11.30 24.05 -24.55
N GLY A 439 10.70 25.09 -25.15
CA GLY A 439 9.45 24.99 -25.87
C GLY A 439 9.55 24.08 -27.09
N ASN A 440 8.80 22.97 -27.06
CA ASN A 440 8.12 22.36 -28.20
C ASN A 440 8.89 22.35 -29.55
N GLU A 441 10.10 21.79 -29.58
CA GLU A 441 10.70 21.35 -30.83
C GLU A 441 10.41 19.84 -30.99
N ASP A 442 9.31 19.55 -31.72
CA ASP A 442 8.87 18.25 -32.25
C ASP A 442 8.27 17.18 -31.31
N THR A 443 7.41 17.57 -30.35
CA THR A 443 6.32 16.68 -29.94
C THR A 443 5.21 16.77 -30.99
N GLY A 444 5.23 15.87 -31.97
CA GLY A 444 4.12 15.69 -32.89
C GLY A 444 2.83 15.46 -32.12
N MET A 445 1.99 16.49 -31.99
CA MET A 445 0.67 16.40 -31.38
C MET A 445 -0.12 15.32 -32.13
N LEU A 446 -0.37 14.20 -31.46
CA LEU A 446 -1.32 13.20 -31.92
C LEU A 446 -2.71 13.84 -31.91
N ASN A 447 -3.27 14.07 -33.09
CA ASN A 447 -4.62 14.59 -33.26
C ASN A 447 -5.51 13.47 -33.80
N LEU A 448 -6.63 13.20 -33.13
CA LEU A 448 -7.68 12.34 -33.65
C LEU A 448 -8.34 12.99 -34.87
N LEU A 449 -8.68 12.18 -35.88
CA LEU A 449 -9.54 12.64 -36.97
C LEU A 449 -10.98 12.74 -36.46
N GLN A 450 -11.79 13.60 -37.09
CA GLN A 450 -13.20 13.77 -36.73
C GLN A 450 -13.97 12.44 -36.76
N GLU A 451 -13.69 11.59 -37.75
CA GLU A 451 -14.29 10.25 -37.88
C GLU A 451 -13.89 9.30 -36.73
N ASP A 452 -12.66 9.43 -36.20
CA ASP A 452 -12.20 8.63 -35.07
C ASP A 452 -12.84 9.09 -33.75
N ILE A 453 -13.06 10.41 -33.60
CA ILE A 453 -13.76 10.99 -32.44
C ILE A 453 -15.20 10.48 -32.40
N GLU A 454 -15.92 10.57 -33.52
CA GLU A 454 -17.31 10.11 -33.61
C GLU A 454 -17.42 8.61 -33.31
N ALA A 455 -16.53 7.78 -33.86
CA ALA A 455 -16.52 6.35 -33.60
C ALA A 455 -16.26 6.00 -32.13
N LEU A 456 -15.37 6.74 -31.46
CA LEU A 456 -15.09 6.54 -30.03
C LEU A 456 -16.26 7.00 -29.15
N GLU A 457 -16.90 8.13 -29.47
CA GLU A 457 -18.10 8.60 -28.77
C GLU A 457 -19.27 7.61 -28.89
N ASP A 458 -19.43 6.97 -30.06
CA ASP A 458 -20.41 5.91 -30.27
C ASP A 458 -20.15 4.69 -29.36
N VAL A 459 -18.88 4.29 -29.19
CA VAL A 459 -18.50 3.22 -28.25
C VAL A 459 -18.85 3.62 -26.81
N GLU A 460 -18.54 4.85 -26.39
CA GLU A 460 -18.86 5.31 -25.04
C GLU A 460 -20.38 5.32 -24.79
N ASN A 461 -21.17 5.74 -25.78
CA ASN A 461 -22.63 5.73 -25.70
C ASN A 461 -23.20 4.32 -25.64
N MET A 462 -22.67 3.39 -26.46
CA MET A 462 -23.05 1.98 -26.43
C MET A 462 -22.80 1.38 -25.04
N LEU A 463 -21.61 1.58 -24.48
CA LEU A 463 -21.27 1.08 -23.15
C LEU A 463 -22.18 1.67 -22.07
N ARG A 464 -22.49 2.97 -22.15
CA ARG A 464 -23.39 3.64 -21.20
C ARG A 464 -24.78 3.00 -21.19
N VAL A 465 -25.39 2.84 -22.37
CA VAL A 465 -26.73 2.24 -22.50
C VAL A 465 -26.76 0.81 -21.97
N GLN A 466 -25.75 0.01 -22.30
CA GLN A 466 -25.67 -1.38 -21.84
C GLN A 466 -25.44 -1.48 -20.32
N MET A 467 -24.65 -0.57 -19.74
CA MET A 467 -24.44 -0.52 -18.30
C MET A 467 -25.69 -0.08 -17.52
N GLU A 468 -26.47 0.86 -18.05
CA GLU A 468 -27.74 1.28 -17.46
C GLU A 468 -28.79 0.16 -17.52
N ALA A 469 -28.85 -0.58 -18.64
CA ALA A 469 -29.70 -1.76 -18.78
C ALA A 469 -29.29 -2.88 -17.82
N TRP A 470 -27.98 -3.14 -17.68
CA TRP A 470 -27.44 -4.13 -16.74
C TRP A 470 -27.77 -3.81 -15.28
N ALA A 471 -27.66 -2.53 -14.89
CA ALA A 471 -28.03 -2.09 -13.55
C ALA A 471 -29.54 -2.25 -13.28
N SER A 472 -30.38 -1.90 -14.26
CA SER A 472 -31.84 -2.00 -14.15
C SER A 472 -32.34 -3.44 -14.03
N ASN A 473 -31.71 -4.39 -14.73
CA ASN A 473 -32.10 -5.81 -14.67
C ASN A 473 -31.77 -6.47 -13.32
N ARG A 474 -30.71 -6.02 -12.63
CA ARG A 474 -30.37 -6.49 -11.28
C ARG A 474 -31.36 -6.02 -10.20
N ASP A 475 -31.92 -4.82 -10.36
CA ASP A 475 -32.94 -4.31 -9.44
C ASP A 475 -34.26 -5.09 -9.60
N THR A 476 -34.56 -5.60 -10.80
CA THR A 476 -35.76 -6.44 -11.06
C THR A 476 -35.62 -7.89 -10.60
N ASP A 477 -34.42 -8.47 -10.63
CA ASP A 477 -34.17 -9.84 -10.11
C ASP A 477 -34.30 -9.92 -8.57
N GLY A 478 -34.25 -8.78 -7.87
CA GLY A 478 -34.50 -8.68 -6.44
C GLY A 478 -35.98 -8.76 -6.03
N GLU A 479 -36.92 -8.55 -6.96
CA GLU A 479 -38.37 -8.50 -6.68
C GLU A 479 -39.16 -9.73 -7.19
N LEU A 480 -38.54 -10.69 -7.88
CA LEU A 480 -39.25 -11.84 -8.49
C LEU A 480 -38.84 -13.23 -7.96
N ALA A 481 -38.20 -13.32 -6.79
CA ALA A 481 -37.84 -14.60 -6.17
C ALA A 481 -38.91 -15.21 -5.23
N GLU A 482 -40.20 -15.01 -5.54
CA GLU A 482 -41.31 -15.85 -5.05
C GLU A 482 -42.14 -16.35 -6.24
N ASP A 483 -41.69 -17.42 -6.90
CA ASP A 483 -42.51 -18.59 -7.26
C ASP A 483 -41.87 -19.48 -8.35
N ASN A 484 -41.64 -20.74 -7.96
CA ASN A 484 -41.70 -21.99 -8.73
C ASN A 484 -41.21 -22.10 -10.20
N GLN A 485 -40.18 -22.94 -10.34
CA GLN A 485 -40.16 -24.22 -11.08
C GLN A 485 -40.27 -24.23 -12.62
N ILE A 486 -39.37 -25.02 -13.24
CA ILE A 486 -39.22 -25.49 -14.67
C ILE A 486 -37.90 -24.91 -15.22
N ALA A 487 -36.87 -25.59 -15.75
CA ALA A 487 -36.62 -26.91 -16.35
C ALA A 487 -35.07 -27.09 -16.39
N GLU A 488 -34.49 -28.23 -16.01
CA GLU A 488 -34.04 -29.33 -16.88
C GLU A 488 -32.94 -28.99 -17.93
N ASP A 489 -31.80 -29.69 -17.74
CA ASP A 489 -30.83 -30.19 -18.72
C ASP A 489 -30.13 -29.25 -19.71
N ILE A 490 -28.91 -28.83 -19.36
CA ILE A 490 -27.80 -28.74 -20.33
C ILE A 490 -26.52 -29.29 -19.70
N ASN A 491 -26.22 -30.54 -20.04
CA ASN A 491 -24.94 -31.20 -19.76
C ASN A 491 -23.88 -30.70 -20.77
N TYR A 492 -22.91 -29.90 -20.33
CA TYR A 492 -21.75 -29.54 -21.16
C TYR A 492 -20.62 -30.54 -20.96
N ASP A 493 -20.45 -31.41 -21.96
CA ASP A 493 -19.33 -32.32 -22.14
C ASP A 493 -18.05 -31.52 -22.48
N TYR A 494 -17.10 -31.45 -21.54
CA TYR A 494 -15.79 -30.84 -21.78
C TYR A 494 -14.81 -31.90 -22.28
N SER A 495 -14.86 -32.19 -23.58
CA SER A 495 -13.72 -32.72 -24.31
C SER A 495 -13.27 -31.70 -25.36
N PHE A 496 -12.18 -30.99 -25.08
CA PHE A 496 -11.38 -30.39 -26.14
C PHE A 496 -9.92 -30.82 -25.99
N THR A 497 -9.55 -31.68 -26.92
CA THR A 497 -8.25 -32.29 -27.17
C THR A 497 -7.19 -31.27 -27.57
N GLU A 498 -5.94 -31.64 -27.22
CA GLU A 498 -4.66 -31.16 -27.71
C GLU A 498 -4.63 -30.48 -29.09
N ALA A 499 -3.91 -29.35 -29.19
CA ALA A 499 -3.01 -29.11 -30.33
C ALA A 499 -1.88 -28.14 -29.97
N ARG A 500 -0.64 -28.63 -30.16
CA ARG A 500 0.62 -27.89 -30.39
C ARG A 500 0.40 -26.77 -31.43
N PHE A 501 1.02 -25.59 -31.39
CA PHE A 501 2.44 -25.24 -31.31
C PHE A 501 2.60 -23.80 -30.83
#